data_AF-A0A8H6YQK5-F1
#
_entry.id   AF-A0A8H6YQK5-F1
#
_cell.length_a   1.000
_cell.length_b   1.000
_cell.length_c   1.000
_cell.angle_alpha   90.00
_cell.angle_beta   90.00
_cell.angle_gamma   90.00
#
_symmetry.space_group_name_H-M   'P 1'
#
loop_
_entity.id
_entity.type
_entity.pdbx_description
1 polymer ?
#
loop_
_entity_poly.entity_id
_entity_poly.type
_entity_poly.pdbx_seq_one_letter_code
_entity_poly.pdbx_strand_id
1 'polypeptide(L)'
;MAGKGRAACALLNWCFTLLLHHHHHLIVSFFTTTLILMAAKKRCQFQVDTADQCNSAALRIVGQCALCRAQFCGDHRMPEHHSCNALEDCKQQAFNRNKSKLEAERTVASKMATA
;
A
#
# COMPACT_ATOMS: atom_id res chain seq x y z
N MET A 1 -22.31 -19.53 -66.49
CA MET A 1 -21.01 -20.01 -65.96
C MET A 1 -20.32 -18.84 -65.24
N ALA A 2 -19.64 -19.14 -64.14
CA ALA A 2 -18.71 -18.30 -63.39
C ALA A 2 -19.27 -17.11 -62.57
N GLY A 3 -19.74 -17.42 -61.36
CA GLY A 3 -19.60 -16.53 -60.21
C GLY A 3 -18.20 -16.63 -59.62
N LYS A 4 -17.52 -15.49 -59.45
CA LYS A 4 -16.36 -15.27 -58.57
C LYS A 4 -16.06 -13.77 -58.58
N GLY A 5 -16.08 -13.13 -57.41
CA GLY A 5 -15.70 -11.71 -57.33
C GLY A 5 -16.02 -10.94 -56.04
N ARG A 6 -16.73 -11.52 -55.06
CA ARG A 6 -17.11 -10.81 -53.82
C ARG A 6 -16.25 -11.09 -52.58
N ALA A 7 -15.14 -11.82 -52.71
CA ALA A 7 -14.32 -12.21 -51.54
C ALA A 7 -13.05 -11.38 -51.32
N ALA A 8 -12.61 -10.56 -52.28
CA ALA A 8 -11.30 -9.89 -52.19
C ALA A 8 -11.31 -8.57 -51.40
N CYS A 9 -12.46 -7.89 -51.26
CA CYS A 9 -12.50 -6.56 -50.62
C CYS A 9 -12.54 -6.61 -49.09
N ALA A 10 -12.96 -7.71 -48.48
CA ALA A 10 -13.13 -7.81 -47.02
C ALA A 10 -11.80 -8.09 -46.27
N LEU A 11 -10.82 -8.72 -46.92
CA LEU A 11 -9.55 -9.12 -46.29
C LEU A 11 -8.55 -7.97 -46.16
N LEU A 12 -8.60 -6.98 -47.05
CA LEU A 12 -7.73 -5.79 -47.00
C LEU A 12 -8.17 -4.78 -45.93
N ASN A 13 -9.47 -4.69 -45.64
CA ASN A 13 -10.01 -3.79 -44.60
C ASN A 13 -9.80 -4.33 -43.16
N TRP A 14 -9.69 -5.65 -43.00
CA TRP A 14 -9.36 -6.28 -41.71
C TRP A 14 -7.88 -6.16 -41.32
N CYS A 15 -6.97 -6.14 -42.29
CA CYS A 15 -5.53 -5.99 -42.01
C CYS A 15 -5.17 -4.57 -41.54
N PHE A 16 -5.85 -3.55 -42.07
CA PHE A 16 -5.64 -2.15 -41.68
C PHE A 16 -6.20 -1.81 -40.29
N THR A 17 -7.31 -2.43 -39.89
CA THR A 17 -7.90 -2.27 -38.55
C THR A 17 -7.12 -3.00 -37.46
N LEU A 18 -6.45 -4.11 -37.79
CA LEU A 18 -5.56 -4.83 -36.85
C LEU A 18 -4.25 -4.07 -36.57
N LEU A 19 -3.68 -3.41 -37.58
CA LEU A 19 -2.47 -2.58 -37.42
C LEU A 19 -2.73 -1.31 -36.58
N LEU A 20 -3.91 -0.70 -36.73
CA LEU A 20 -4.31 0.48 -35.95
C LEU A 20 -4.62 0.13 -34.48
N HIS A 21 -5.19 -1.06 -34.22
CA HIS A 21 -5.44 -1.55 -32.85
C HIS A 21 -4.15 -1.89 -32.10
N HIS A 22 -3.12 -2.41 -32.79
CA HIS A 22 -1.84 -2.76 -32.17
C HIS A 22 -1.03 -1.52 -31.73
N HIS A 23 -1.15 -0.41 -32.46
CA HIS A 23 -0.58 0.88 -32.03
C HIS A 23 -1.33 1.50 -30.85
N HIS A 24 -2.66 1.36 -30.80
CA HIS A 24 -3.46 1.89 -29.67
C HIS A 24 -3.13 1.21 -28.34
N HIS A 25 -2.87 -0.10 -28.31
CA HIS A 25 -2.55 -0.81 -27.06
C HIS A 25 -1.21 -0.37 -26.45
N LEU A 26 -0.19 -0.11 -27.30
CA LEU A 26 1.11 0.41 -26.87
C LEU A 26 1.02 1.88 -26.42
N ILE A 27 0.23 2.72 -27.11
CA ILE A 27 0.03 4.13 -26.76
C ILE A 27 -0.76 4.27 -25.44
N VAL A 28 -1.83 3.49 -25.23
CA VAL A 28 -2.60 3.48 -23.96
C VAL A 28 -1.75 2.97 -22.79
N SER A 29 -0.86 2.00 -23.04
CA SER A 29 0.07 1.52 -22.01
C SER A 29 1.14 2.57 -21.65
N PHE A 30 1.59 3.38 -22.61
CA PHE A 30 2.55 4.48 -22.40
C PHE A 30 1.91 5.69 -21.68
N PHE A 31 0.64 5.99 -21.98
CA PHE A 31 -0.11 7.08 -21.33
C PHE A 31 -0.52 6.72 -19.90
N THR A 32 -0.91 5.46 -19.64
CA THR A 32 -1.25 5.02 -18.28
C THR A 32 -0.02 4.95 -17.38
N THR A 33 1.14 4.50 -17.87
CA THR A 33 2.36 4.43 -17.06
C THR A 33 2.96 5.81 -16.73
N THR A 34 2.83 6.80 -17.60
CA THR A 34 3.36 8.16 -17.35
C THR A 34 2.46 9.00 -16.44
N LEU A 35 1.14 8.81 -16.47
CA LEU A 35 0.19 9.55 -15.62
C LEU A 35 0.17 9.09 -14.14
N ILE A 36 0.64 7.88 -13.82
CA ILE A 36 0.65 7.36 -12.44
C ILE A 36 1.74 8.03 -11.57
N LEU A 37 2.77 8.65 -12.17
CA LEU A 37 3.98 9.05 -11.44
C LEU A 37 3.93 10.41 -10.72
N MET A 38 2.87 11.21 -10.90
CA MET A 38 2.79 12.60 -10.42
C MET A 38 1.78 12.79 -9.28
N ALA A 39 1.55 11.77 -8.45
CA ALA A 39 0.69 11.90 -7.27
C ALA A 39 1.25 12.97 -6.30
N ALA A 40 0.44 13.98 -5.99
CA ALA A 40 0.82 15.08 -5.10
C ALA A 40 1.35 14.57 -3.76
N LYS A 41 2.49 15.12 -3.31
CA LYS A 41 3.12 14.68 -2.06
C LYS A 41 2.26 15.09 -0.86
N LYS A 42 1.84 14.10 -0.08
CA LYS A 42 1.08 14.32 1.16
C LYS A 42 1.93 15.09 2.19
N ARG A 43 1.27 15.88 3.03
CA ARG A 43 1.89 16.62 4.15
C ARG A 43 1.81 15.81 5.44
N CYS A 44 2.67 16.16 6.39
CA CYS A 44 2.62 15.63 7.74
C CYS A 44 1.28 15.99 8.40
N GLN A 45 0.68 15.02 9.09
CA GLN A 45 -0.57 15.16 9.83
C GLN A 45 -0.32 15.32 11.34
N PHE A 46 0.87 15.77 11.73
CA PHE A 46 1.13 16.12 13.12
C PHE A 46 0.47 17.47 13.44
N GLN A 47 -0.35 17.50 14.49
CA GLN A 47 -0.94 18.73 15.02
C GLN A 47 -1.76 19.52 13.98
N VAL A 48 -2.52 18.81 13.13
CA VAL A 48 -3.48 19.41 12.19
C VAL A 48 -4.48 20.27 12.98
N ASP A 49 -4.81 21.44 12.45
CA ASP A 49 -5.74 22.43 13.04
C ASP A 49 -5.24 23.15 14.31
N THR A 50 -3.94 23.06 14.60
CA THR A 50 -3.29 23.84 15.67
C THR A 50 -2.19 24.75 15.13
N ALA A 51 -1.77 25.76 15.90
CA ALA A 51 -0.73 26.71 15.50
C ALA A 51 0.63 26.03 15.22
N ASP A 52 0.87 24.87 15.84
CA ASP A 52 2.11 24.10 15.74
C ASP A 52 2.08 23.03 14.63
N GLN A 53 1.16 23.16 13.66
CA GLN A 53 1.04 22.22 12.55
C GLN A 53 2.36 22.02 11.81
N CYS A 54 2.80 20.76 11.69
CA CYS A 54 4.01 20.43 10.96
C CYS A 54 3.80 20.57 9.44
N ASN A 55 4.54 21.49 8.81
CA ASN A 55 4.47 21.74 7.36
C ASN A 55 5.36 20.82 6.51
N SER A 56 6.11 19.90 7.13
CA SER A 56 7.02 19.00 6.43
C SER A 56 6.29 18.00 5.50
N ALA A 57 6.95 17.59 4.43
CA ALA A 57 6.39 16.61 3.50
C ALA A 57 6.40 15.20 4.10
N ALA A 58 5.28 14.47 3.98
CA ALA A 58 5.20 13.09 4.45
C ALA A 58 6.10 12.17 3.62
N LEU A 59 6.61 11.10 4.23
CA LEU A 59 7.41 10.09 3.53
C LEU A 59 6.49 9.18 2.70
N ARG A 60 6.83 8.91 1.43
CA ARG A 60 5.93 8.17 0.52
C ARG A 60 5.76 6.69 0.86
N ILE A 61 6.82 6.04 1.36
CA ILE A 61 6.83 4.60 1.63
C ILE A 61 6.59 4.34 3.12
N VAL A 62 7.32 5.06 3.98
CA VAL A 62 7.35 4.83 5.43
C VAL A 62 6.68 5.95 6.24
N GLY A 63 5.96 6.87 5.59
CA GLY A 63 5.30 7.98 6.28
C GLY A 63 3.98 7.60 6.91
N GLN A 64 3.40 6.46 6.54
CA GLN A 64 2.14 6.01 7.09
C GLN A 64 2.34 5.29 8.43
N CYS A 65 1.71 5.78 9.49
CA CYS A 65 1.69 5.09 10.77
C CYS A 65 0.87 3.79 10.66
N ALA A 66 1.42 2.66 11.12
CA ALA A 66 0.73 1.37 11.06
C ALA A 66 -0.50 1.28 11.98
N LEU A 67 -0.57 2.12 13.01
CA LEU A 67 -1.63 2.11 14.01
C LEU A 67 -2.83 2.99 13.59
N CYS A 68 -2.58 4.28 13.35
CA CYS A 68 -3.64 5.25 13.01
C CYS A 68 -3.78 5.52 11.50
N ARG A 69 -2.91 4.95 10.65
CA ARG A 69 -2.90 5.13 9.18
C ARG A 69 -2.77 6.57 8.67
N ALA A 70 -2.44 7.52 9.54
CA ALA A 70 -2.10 8.90 9.17
C ALA A 70 -0.67 9.00 8.58
N GLN A 71 -0.38 10.08 7.85
CA GLN A 71 0.87 10.31 7.12
C GLN A 71 1.76 11.34 7.85
N PHE A 72 3.04 11.04 7.99
CA PHE A 72 4.00 11.82 8.78
C PHE A 72 5.34 12.01 8.04
N CYS A 73 6.10 13.03 8.45
CA CYS A 73 7.48 13.27 8.02
C CYS A 73 8.47 12.35 8.76
N GLY A 74 9.77 12.46 8.44
CA GLY A 74 10.82 11.64 9.05
C GLY A 74 10.88 11.73 10.58
N ASP A 75 10.59 12.92 11.11
CA ASP A 75 10.64 13.21 12.54
C ASP A 75 9.40 12.68 13.28
N HIS A 76 8.21 12.85 12.70
CA HIS A 76 6.95 12.47 13.34
C HIS A 76 6.44 11.05 13.01
N ARG A 77 7.20 10.24 12.26
CA ARG A 77 6.75 8.89 11.83
C ARG A 77 6.60 7.89 12.99
N MET A 78 7.30 8.10 14.10
CA MET A 78 7.22 7.21 15.24
C MET A 78 5.92 7.47 16.02
N PRO A 79 5.15 6.43 16.41
CA PRO A 79 3.97 6.57 17.24
C PRO A 79 4.15 7.41 18.51
N GLU A 80 5.35 7.37 19.10
CA GLU A 80 5.72 8.17 20.27
C GLU A 80 5.88 9.67 19.96
N HIS A 81 6.32 10.01 18.74
CA HIS A 81 6.60 11.40 18.37
C HIS A 81 5.34 12.17 17.93
N HIS A 82 4.29 11.47 17.48
CA HIS A 82 3.02 12.11 17.10
C HIS A 82 1.89 11.83 18.09
N SER A 83 2.19 11.28 19.27
CA SER A 83 1.19 10.92 20.29
C SER A 83 0.04 10.11 19.70
N CYS A 84 0.37 8.97 19.09
CA CYS A 84 -0.61 8.14 18.39
C CYS A 84 -1.75 7.70 19.32
N ASN A 85 -2.99 7.95 18.92
CA ASN A 85 -4.18 7.59 19.69
C ASN A 85 -4.27 6.07 20.00
N ALA A 86 -3.87 5.22 19.05
CA ALA A 86 -3.98 3.76 19.17
C ALA A 86 -2.74 3.07 19.77
N LEU A 87 -1.77 3.84 20.29
CA LEU A 87 -0.52 3.27 20.81
C LEU A 87 -0.72 2.54 22.15
N GLU A 88 -1.54 3.07 23.05
CA GLU A 88 -1.81 2.41 24.34
C GLU A 88 -2.56 1.08 24.17
N ASP A 89 -3.56 1.03 23.30
CA ASP A 89 -4.29 -0.21 22.99
C ASP A 89 -3.36 -1.27 22.40
N CYS A 90 -2.44 -0.87 21.50
CA CYS A 90 -1.46 -1.77 20.92
C CYS A 90 -0.51 -2.33 21.97
N LYS A 91 -0.05 -1.50 22.92
CA LYS A 91 0.80 -1.94 24.04
C LYS A 91 0.06 -2.95 24.92
N GLN A 92 -1.18 -2.66 25.30
CA GLN A 92 -1.96 -3.56 26.12
C GLN A 92 -2.23 -4.90 25.43
N GLN A 93 -2.52 -4.87 24.12
CA GLN A 93 -2.71 -6.07 23.33
C GLN A 93 -1.43 -6.93 23.27
N ALA A 94 -0.27 -6.31 23.08
CA ALA A 94 1.01 -7.01 23.11
C ALA A 94 1.30 -7.60 24.50
N PHE A 95 1.02 -6.84 25.57
CA PHE A 95 1.17 -7.30 26.94
C PHE A 95 0.30 -8.54 27.22
N ASN A 96 -0.98 -8.50 26.85
CA ASN A 96 -1.90 -9.62 27.06
C ASN A 96 -1.45 -10.88 26.30
N ARG A 97 -0.99 -10.73 25.05
CA ARG A 97 -0.43 -11.84 24.26
C ARG A 97 0.80 -12.43 24.91
N ASN A 98 1.74 -11.60 25.35
CA ASN A 98 2.96 -12.06 26.01
C ASN A 98 2.65 -12.75 27.33
N LYS A 99 1.75 -12.17 28.14
CA LYS A 99 1.26 -12.79 29.37
C LYS A 99 0.69 -14.18 29.11
N SER A 100 -0.20 -14.32 28.12
CA SER A 100 -0.80 -15.61 27.78
C SER A 100 0.22 -16.65 27.35
N LYS A 101 1.25 -16.25 26.58
CA LYS A 101 2.34 -17.14 26.17
C LYS A 101 3.20 -17.57 27.34
N LEU A 102 3.59 -16.62 28.21
CA LEU A 102 4.38 -16.91 29.40
C LEU A 102 3.64 -17.84 30.37
N GLU A 103 2.33 -17.67 30.52
CA GLU A 103 1.50 -18.56 31.34
C GLU A 103 1.38 -19.96 30.72
N ALA A 104 1.28 -20.07 29.39
CA ALA A 104 1.22 -21.34 28.67
C ALA A 104 2.55 -22.11 28.68
N GLU A 105 3.67 -21.41 28.60
CA GLU A 105 5.02 -21.99 28.58
C GLU A 105 5.62 -22.14 30.00
N ARG A 106 4.86 -21.79 31.04
CA ARG A 106 5.31 -21.88 32.44
C ARG A 106 5.61 -23.33 32.81
N THR A 107 6.89 -23.69 32.85
CA THR A 107 7.34 -24.99 33.35
C THR A 107 7.10 -25.09 34.86
N VAL A 108 6.31 -26.07 35.28
CA VAL A 108 6.25 -26.50 36.69
C VAL A 108 7.40 -27.47 36.94
N ALA A 109 8.28 -27.14 37.89
CA ALA A 109 9.33 -28.04 38.30
C ALA A 109 8.70 -29.32 38.85
N SER A 110 8.87 -30.44 38.14
CA SER A 110 8.54 -31.75 38.69
C SER A 110 9.44 -31.95 39.90
N LYS A 111 8.86 -32.12 41.09
CA LYS A 111 9.61 -32.47 42.29
C LYS A 111 10.24 -33.84 42.05
N MET A 112 11.50 -33.88 41.63
CA MET A 112 12.25 -35.14 41.59
C MET A 112 12.51 -35.55 43.03
N ALA A 113 11.77 -36.56 43.52
CA ALA A 113 12.14 -37.26 44.74
C ALA A 113 13.41 -38.07 44.44
N THR A 114 14.56 -37.56 44.87
CA THR A 114 15.81 -38.31 44.89
C THR A 114 15.67 -39.46 45.88
N ALA A 115 15.85 -40.68 45.37
CA ALA A 115 15.80 -41.94 46.10
C ALA A 115 17.01 -42.13 47.02
#